data_AF-A0A382BC07-F1
#
_entry.id   AF-A0A382BC07-F1
#
_cell.length_a   1.000
_cell.length_b   1.000
_cell.length_c   1.000
_cell.angle_alpha   90.00
_cell.angle_beta   90.00
_cell.angle_gamma   90.00
#
_symmetry.space_group_name_H-M   'P 1'
#
loop_
_entity.id
_entity.type
_entity.pdbx_description
1 polymer ?
#
loop_
_entity_poly.entity_id
_entity_poly.type
_entity_poly.pdbx_seq_one_letter_code
_entity_poly.pdbx_strand_id
1 'polypeptide(L)'
;VNYPHLAPPAQLSLFALLGLVLCFLTVPAHKKLQHENWARMLDFGLVGLTTMCFGYVFTQNEPLLGNLWIGGQSLGNRAGSESNAETVIGLLGLILILEAARRSLGWALPVLASVFLAYGYLGPYLPAWLFPHRGYSVERLVAQAFLHSQGVFGIAMNVMFTYVFLFVVFGAFLQATGATRFIIDFADSIFRGSPGGPAKVAVVSCGMMGSLSGSAVATCAVVGTLTIPSMRAAGFRSRVAGGIAAAASSGGALMPPVMGAGAYMMLEIVQPSVTYLEVIRAALLPAILYYSSLLFIVHFTARRLVGDMATEGQVAEAGTPSTFRVQWEGMIFGGALVVLIALLLFGNTPFRAVTMALVTVVTLGMLNERTRMKAPDFFRAFGQAAVDMLPLVAAAACVGVVIGVVTLTGVGTRLPATIIPLAEQSLLLALVLIMASSIVLGMGLPSAVVYLLLATLLGPVLGNLGVVPLAA
;
A
#
# COMPACT_ATOMS: atom_id res chain seq x y z
N VAL A 1 -20.13 2.60 -6.19
CA VAL A 1 -19.23 3.75 -5.92
C VAL A 1 -19.78 5.06 -6.50
N ASN A 2 -20.16 5.15 -7.79
CA ASN A 2 -20.77 6.38 -8.37
C ASN A 2 -22.25 6.65 -8.04
N TYR A 3 -22.91 5.73 -7.34
CA TYR A 3 -24.24 5.94 -6.77
C TYR A 3 -24.13 5.59 -5.28
N PRO A 4 -23.75 6.56 -4.43
CA PRO A 4 -23.66 6.31 -3.00
C PRO A 4 -25.08 6.10 -2.47
N HIS A 5 -25.50 4.84 -2.37
CA HIS A 5 -26.69 4.47 -1.60
C HIS A 5 -26.45 4.60 -0.09
N LEU A 6 -25.18 4.66 0.31
CA LEU A 6 -24.72 4.78 1.69
C LEU A 6 -23.96 6.10 1.90
N ALA A 7 -24.00 6.63 3.11
CA ALA A 7 -23.21 7.80 3.48
C ALA A 7 -21.69 7.48 3.44
N PRO A 8 -20.81 8.45 3.10
CA PRO A 8 -19.37 8.19 2.97
C PRO A 8 -18.73 7.51 4.21
N PRO A 9 -18.99 7.95 5.47
CA PRO A 9 -18.44 7.27 6.64
C PRO A 9 -18.94 5.83 6.79
N ALA A 10 -20.20 5.57 6.42
CA ALA A 10 -20.79 4.24 6.44
C ALA A 10 -20.11 3.31 5.42
N GLN A 11 -19.82 3.79 4.21
CA GLN A 11 -19.08 3.01 3.20
C GLN A 11 -17.69 2.61 3.70
N LEU A 12 -16.95 3.54 4.30
CA LEU A 12 -15.61 3.28 4.83
C LEU A 12 -15.65 2.31 6.02
N SER A 13 -16.66 2.42 6.88
CA SER A 13 -16.85 1.48 8.00
C SER A 13 -17.14 0.06 7.53
N LEU A 14 -17.98 -0.10 6.50
CA LEU A 14 -18.29 -1.41 5.91
C LEU A 14 -17.07 -2.00 5.18
N PHE A 15 -16.33 -1.18 4.45
CA PHE A 15 -15.11 -1.60 3.77
C PHE A 15 -14.04 -2.08 4.77
N ALA A 16 -13.80 -1.31 5.83
CA ALA A 16 -12.87 -1.68 6.89
C ALA A 16 -13.34 -2.93 7.64
N LEU A 17 -14.64 -3.05 7.93
CA LEU A 17 -15.25 -4.23 8.54
C LEU A 17 -14.94 -5.49 7.73
N LEU A 18 -15.23 -5.50 6.44
CA LEU A 18 -15.01 -6.66 5.57
C LEU A 18 -13.53 -7.01 5.49
N GLY A 19 -12.65 -6.02 5.34
CA GLY A 19 -11.20 -6.24 5.29
C GLY A 19 -10.64 -6.81 6.59
N LEU A 20 -11.06 -6.31 7.75
CA LEU A 20 -10.61 -6.78 9.06
C LEU A 20 -11.15 -8.17 9.40
N VAL A 21 -12.42 -8.45 9.09
CA VAL A 21 -13.01 -9.79 9.24
C VAL A 21 -12.23 -10.81 8.40
N LEU A 22 -11.97 -10.49 7.13
CA LEU A 22 -11.16 -11.36 6.27
C LEU A 22 -9.72 -11.49 6.79
N CYS A 23 -9.14 -10.42 7.36
CA CYS A 23 -7.81 -10.47 7.97
C CYS A 23 -7.76 -11.49 9.11
N PHE A 24 -8.73 -11.47 10.03
CA PHE A 24 -8.76 -12.43 11.15
C PHE A 24 -9.05 -13.86 10.72
N LEU A 25 -9.83 -14.06 9.65
CA LEU A 25 -10.14 -15.40 9.12
C LEU A 25 -8.98 -16.02 8.32
N THR A 26 -8.15 -15.19 7.68
CA THR A 26 -7.12 -15.67 6.74
C THR A 26 -5.71 -15.61 7.32
N VAL A 27 -5.44 -14.65 8.22
CA VAL A 27 -4.11 -14.44 8.80
C VAL A 27 -4.08 -14.91 10.26
N PRO A 28 -3.45 -16.07 10.54
CA PRO A 28 -3.43 -16.63 11.88
C PRO A 28 -2.63 -15.74 12.85
N ALA A 29 -3.04 -15.74 14.13
CA ALA A 29 -2.40 -14.95 15.18
C ALA A 29 -0.89 -15.19 15.31
N HIS A 30 -0.46 -16.45 15.11
CA HIS A 30 0.93 -16.87 15.06
C HIS A 30 1.05 -18.12 14.18
N LYS A 31 2.12 -18.20 13.35
CA LYS A 31 2.40 -19.36 12.47
C LYS A 31 2.38 -20.74 13.17
N LYS A 32 2.68 -20.80 14.47
CA LYS A 32 2.69 -22.06 15.25
C LYS A 32 1.29 -22.50 15.71
N LEU A 33 0.34 -21.59 15.79
CA LEU A 33 -1.00 -21.82 16.36
C LEU A 33 -2.07 -22.07 15.29
N GLN A 34 -1.71 -22.09 14.00
CA GLN A 34 -2.68 -22.19 12.89
C GLN A 34 -3.54 -23.47 12.90
N HIS A 35 -3.04 -24.53 13.54
CA HIS A 35 -3.72 -25.83 13.63
C HIS A 35 -4.47 -26.03 14.94
N GLU A 36 -4.35 -25.10 15.89
CA GLU A 36 -4.97 -25.22 17.21
C GLU A 36 -6.43 -24.74 17.17
N ASN A 37 -7.35 -25.58 17.65
CA ASN A 37 -8.79 -25.27 17.63
C ASN A 37 -9.14 -24.05 18.50
N TRP A 38 -8.43 -23.85 19.62
CA TRP A 38 -8.65 -22.68 20.48
C TRP A 38 -8.26 -21.36 19.78
N ALA A 39 -7.19 -21.38 18.98
CA ALA A 39 -6.76 -20.20 18.23
C ALA A 39 -7.80 -19.81 17.18
N ARG A 40 -8.42 -20.79 16.52
CA ARG A 40 -9.55 -20.54 15.61
C ARG A 40 -10.77 -19.98 16.33
N MET A 41 -11.09 -20.46 17.53
CA MET A 41 -12.18 -19.89 18.34
C MET A 41 -11.92 -18.43 18.71
N LEU A 42 -10.66 -18.07 19.04
CA LEU A 42 -10.29 -16.68 19.26
C LEU A 42 -10.45 -15.84 17.99
N ASP A 43 -10.07 -16.37 16.83
CA ASP A 43 -10.24 -15.66 15.56
C ASP A 43 -11.72 -15.40 15.26
N PHE A 44 -12.61 -16.35 15.50
CA PHE A 44 -14.06 -16.13 15.43
C PHE A 44 -14.57 -15.11 16.46
N GLY A 45 -14.02 -15.11 17.67
CA GLY A 45 -14.30 -14.09 18.68
C GLY A 45 -13.92 -12.69 18.22
N LEU A 46 -12.72 -12.53 17.63
CA LEU A 46 -12.25 -11.27 17.06
C LEU A 46 -13.11 -10.83 15.87
N VAL A 47 -13.57 -11.76 15.03
CA VAL A 47 -14.52 -11.49 13.94
C VAL A 47 -15.85 -10.95 14.49
N GLY A 48 -16.39 -11.59 15.53
CA GLY A 48 -17.62 -11.13 16.19
C GLY A 48 -17.47 -9.73 16.78
N LEU A 49 -16.35 -9.47 17.45
CA LEU A 49 -16.03 -8.19 18.07
C LEU A 49 -15.79 -7.08 17.02
N THR A 50 -15.16 -7.42 15.90
CA THR A 50 -14.99 -6.52 14.75
C THR A 50 -16.35 -6.17 14.13
N THR A 51 -17.19 -7.18 13.92
CA THR A 51 -18.55 -7.00 13.40
C THR A 51 -19.37 -6.11 14.32
N MET A 52 -19.25 -6.28 15.64
CA MET A 52 -19.89 -5.40 16.62
C MET A 52 -19.37 -3.96 16.53
N CYS A 53 -18.06 -3.74 16.59
CA CYS A 53 -17.50 -2.39 16.69
C CYS A 53 -17.68 -1.58 15.40
N PHE A 54 -17.36 -2.17 14.25
CA PHE A 54 -17.51 -1.48 12.96
C PHE A 54 -18.97 -1.45 12.50
N GLY A 55 -19.76 -2.48 12.83
CA GLY A 55 -21.21 -2.47 12.61
C GLY A 55 -21.92 -1.39 13.42
N TYR A 56 -21.44 -1.08 14.62
CA TYR A 56 -21.94 0.07 15.38
C TYR A 56 -21.68 1.39 14.64
N VAL A 57 -20.45 1.63 14.18
CA VAL A 57 -20.12 2.85 13.42
C VAL A 57 -20.93 2.94 12.13
N PHE A 58 -21.15 1.82 11.44
CA PHE A 58 -22.00 1.75 10.26
C PHE A 58 -23.44 2.17 10.57
N THR A 59 -24.06 1.54 11.59
CA THR A 59 -25.46 1.79 11.95
C THR A 59 -25.70 3.23 12.42
N GLN A 60 -24.76 3.82 13.17
CA GLN A 60 -24.87 5.19 13.71
C GLN A 60 -24.54 6.31 12.70
N ASN A 61 -23.96 5.97 11.54
CA ASN A 61 -23.65 6.95 10.49
C ASN A 61 -24.56 6.83 9.27
N GLU A 62 -25.24 5.70 9.08
CA GLU A 62 -26.08 5.48 7.90
C GLU A 62 -27.49 6.08 8.06
N PRO A 63 -27.92 7.03 7.21
CA PRO A 63 -29.22 7.69 7.31
C PRO A 63 -30.40 6.73 7.23
N LEU A 64 -30.28 5.64 6.45
CA LEU A 64 -31.31 4.61 6.32
C LEU A 64 -31.59 3.89 7.65
N LEU A 65 -30.61 3.89 8.56
CA LEU A 65 -30.69 3.29 9.88
C LEU A 65 -30.91 4.34 10.98
N GLY A 66 -31.41 5.53 10.61
CA GLY A 66 -31.66 6.65 11.52
C GLY A 66 -32.53 6.31 12.73
N ASN A 67 -33.42 5.33 12.60
CA ASN A 67 -34.26 4.85 13.70
C ASN A 67 -33.46 4.18 14.84
N LEU A 68 -32.24 3.72 14.56
CA LEU A 68 -31.33 3.08 15.51
C LEU A 68 -30.32 4.08 16.10
N TRP A 69 -30.38 5.36 15.72
CA TRP A 69 -29.45 6.37 16.19
C TRP A 69 -29.68 6.70 17.65
N ILE A 70 -28.61 6.66 18.43
CA ILE A 70 -28.67 7.03 19.84
C ILE A 70 -28.89 8.54 19.93
N GLY A 71 -30.02 8.94 20.52
CA GLY A 71 -30.41 10.34 20.67
C GLY A 71 -30.98 10.98 19.39
N GLY A 72 -31.31 10.19 18.36
CA GLY A 72 -31.90 10.68 17.11
C GLY A 72 -30.96 11.52 16.24
N GLN A 73 -29.66 11.55 16.55
CA GLN A 73 -28.62 12.24 15.81
C GLN A 73 -27.52 11.27 15.40
N SER A 74 -26.92 11.49 14.23
CA SER A 74 -25.81 10.68 13.75
C SER A 74 -24.58 10.85 14.65
N LEU A 75 -23.71 9.83 14.66
CA LEU A 75 -22.48 9.84 15.44
C LEU A 75 -21.62 11.09 15.15
N GLY A 76 -21.50 11.47 13.88
CA GLY A 76 -20.75 12.66 13.47
C GLY A 76 -21.31 13.99 14.00
N ASN A 77 -22.62 14.05 14.28
CA ASN A 77 -23.27 15.26 14.81
C ASN A 77 -23.25 15.32 16.34
N ARG A 78 -22.80 14.25 17.02
CA ARG A 78 -22.67 14.15 18.49
C ARG A 78 -21.24 14.32 19.00
N ALA A 79 -20.34 14.84 18.17
CA ALA A 79 -18.93 15.02 18.51
C ALA A 79 -18.74 15.80 19.83
N GLY A 80 -18.07 15.18 20.81
CA GLY A 80 -17.88 15.73 22.16
C GLY A 80 -18.98 15.38 23.18
N SER A 81 -19.97 14.55 22.81
CA SER A 81 -21.04 14.04 23.67
C SER A 81 -21.21 12.52 23.56
N GLU A 82 -20.08 11.82 23.39
CA GLU A 82 -20.02 10.37 23.26
C GLU A 82 -20.29 9.69 24.62
N SER A 83 -21.08 8.62 24.59
CA SER A 83 -21.37 7.78 25.75
C SER A 83 -20.15 6.97 26.19
N ASN A 84 -20.10 6.58 27.46
CA ASN A 84 -19.12 5.61 27.96
C ASN A 84 -19.15 4.30 27.16
N ALA A 85 -20.32 3.87 26.70
CA ALA A 85 -20.45 2.69 25.86
C ALA A 85 -19.77 2.88 24.49
N GLU A 86 -19.90 4.06 23.89
CA GLU A 86 -19.25 4.43 22.62
C GLU A 86 -17.73 4.46 22.77
N THR A 87 -17.24 4.93 23.93
CA THR A 87 -15.82 4.90 24.26
C THR A 87 -15.30 3.46 24.38
N VAL A 88 -16.03 2.55 25.03
CA VAL A 88 -15.64 1.14 25.13
C VAL A 88 -15.60 0.48 23.74
N ILE A 89 -16.61 0.73 22.91
CA ILE A 89 -16.66 0.24 21.53
C ILE A 89 -15.46 0.76 20.72
N GLY A 90 -15.16 2.06 20.84
CA GLY A 90 -14.02 2.65 20.16
C GLY A 90 -12.67 2.09 20.63
N LEU A 91 -12.50 1.88 21.94
CA LEU A 91 -11.27 1.30 22.50
C LEU A 91 -11.06 -0.14 22.00
N LEU A 92 -12.12 -0.94 22.01
CA LEU A 92 -12.12 -2.29 21.44
C LEU A 92 -11.80 -2.26 19.94
N GLY A 93 -12.39 -1.34 19.20
CA GLY A 93 -12.10 -1.11 17.78
C GLY A 93 -10.62 -0.78 17.52
N LEU A 94 -10.01 0.07 18.34
CA LEU A 94 -8.58 0.39 18.24
C LEU A 94 -7.70 -0.83 18.51
N ILE A 95 -8.01 -1.62 19.55
CA ILE A 95 -7.25 -2.85 19.86
C ILE A 95 -7.34 -3.83 18.68
N LEU A 96 -8.51 -4.00 18.08
CA LEU A 96 -8.69 -4.85 16.90
C LEU A 96 -7.85 -4.37 15.71
N ILE A 97 -7.80 -3.07 15.46
CA ILE A 97 -6.99 -2.50 14.38
C ILE A 97 -5.50 -2.76 14.62
N LEU A 98 -5.02 -2.54 15.85
CA LEU A 98 -3.62 -2.82 16.21
C LEU A 98 -3.29 -4.31 16.04
N GLU A 99 -4.19 -5.19 16.43
CA GLU A 99 -4.02 -6.64 16.29
C GLU A 99 -4.05 -7.08 14.82
N ALA A 100 -4.95 -6.54 14.00
CA ALA A 100 -4.99 -6.82 12.57
C ALA A 100 -3.74 -6.29 11.83
N ALA A 101 -3.27 -5.10 12.18
CA ALA A 101 -2.02 -4.55 11.67
C ALA A 101 -0.83 -5.42 12.09
N ARG A 102 -0.80 -5.90 13.34
CA ARG A 102 0.24 -6.83 13.83
C ARG A 102 0.26 -8.12 13.02
N ARG A 103 -0.90 -8.72 12.77
CA ARG A 103 -1.02 -9.98 12.03
C ARG A 103 -0.59 -9.86 10.57
N SER A 104 -1.01 -8.78 9.90
CA SER A 104 -0.78 -8.59 8.46
C SER A 104 0.60 -8.00 8.14
N LEU A 105 1.14 -7.11 8.98
CA LEU A 105 2.31 -6.28 8.67
C LEU A 105 3.42 -6.37 9.72
N GLY A 106 3.18 -7.05 10.84
CA GLY A 106 4.11 -7.13 11.96
C GLY A 106 4.02 -5.91 12.91
N TRP A 107 5.03 -5.75 13.76
CA TRP A 107 4.97 -4.84 14.90
C TRP A 107 5.18 -3.35 14.57
N ALA A 108 5.69 -3.02 13.39
CA ALA A 108 6.08 -1.64 13.06
C ALA A 108 4.90 -0.65 13.19
N LEU A 109 3.77 -0.92 12.54
CA LEU A 109 2.58 -0.06 12.60
C LEU A 109 1.88 -0.03 13.95
N PRO A 110 1.60 -1.18 14.60
CA PRO A 110 0.99 -1.18 15.92
C PRO A 110 1.80 -0.40 16.94
N VAL A 111 3.12 -0.54 16.94
CA VAL A 111 4.02 0.21 17.84
C VAL A 111 3.93 1.70 17.52
N LEU A 112 4.01 2.08 16.25
CA LEU A 112 3.89 3.49 15.84
C LEU A 112 2.56 4.11 16.29
N ALA A 113 1.43 3.47 16.00
CA ALA A 113 0.11 3.95 16.42
C ALA A 113 -0.04 4.00 17.95
N SER A 114 0.49 3.02 18.66
CA SER A 114 0.49 3.01 20.14
C SER A 114 1.34 4.16 20.71
N VAL A 115 2.50 4.46 20.11
CA VAL A 115 3.33 5.60 20.48
C VAL A 115 2.58 6.91 20.26
N PHE A 116 1.87 7.08 19.14
CA PHE A 116 1.05 8.27 18.91
C PHE A 116 -0.12 8.37 19.89
N LEU A 117 -0.84 7.27 20.16
CA LEU A 117 -1.90 7.27 21.19
C LEU A 117 -1.35 7.66 22.57
N ALA A 118 -0.19 7.10 22.96
CA ALA A 118 0.50 7.46 24.19
C ALA A 118 0.95 8.93 24.20
N TYR A 119 1.47 9.44 23.08
CA TYR A 119 1.82 10.85 22.89
C TYR A 119 0.60 11.77 23.11
N GLY A 120 -0.53 11.43 22.50
CA GLY A 120 -1.79 12.16 22.67
C GLY A 120 -2.28 12.23 24.12
N TYR A 121 -2.00 11.22 24.94
CA TYR A 121 -2.33 11.20 26.37
C TYR A 121 -1.26 11.91 27.22
N LEU A 122 0.01 11.59 27.01
CA LEU A 122 1.15 12.02 27.81
C LEU A 122 1.66 13.44 27.50
N GLY A 123 1.03 14.14 26.55
CA GLY A 123 1.37 15.50 26.13
C GLY A 123 1.88 16.47 27.22
N PRO A 124 1.27 16.56 28.41
CA PRO A 124 1.69 17.49 29.46
C PRO A 124 3.04 17.15 30.10
N TYR A 125 3.43 15.87 30.06
CA TYR A 125 4.63 15.35 30.69
C TYR A 125 5.82 15.30 29.72
N LEU A 126 5.63 15.71 28.46
CA LEU A 126 6.66 15.63 27.45
C LEU A 126 7.68 16.78 27.58
N PRO A 127 8.96 16.50 27.31
CA PRO A 127 9.99 17.53 27.29
C PRO A 127 9.75 18.52 26.12
N ALA A 128 10.28 19.73 26.25
CA ALA A 128 10.05 20.82 25.30
C ALA A 128 10.44 20.48 23.84
N TRP A 129 11.45 19.63 23.63
CA TRP A 129 11.89 19.19 22.30
C TRP A 129 10.95 18.19 21.63
N LEU A 130 10.01 17.59 22.37
CA LEU A 130 9.04 16.61 21.88
C LEU A 130 7.63 17.20 21.79
N PHE A 131 7.53 18.48 21.43
CA PHE A 131 6.27 19.18 21.14
C PHE A 131 5.17 18.97 22.21
N PRO A 132 5.35 19.44 23.46
CA PRO A 132 4.35 19.24 24.51
C PRO A 132 3.01 19.91 24.17
N HIS A 133 1.93 19.32 24.67
CA HIS A 133 0.56 19.82 24.51
C HIS A 133 -0.28 19.51 25.74
N ARG A 134 -1.50 20.05 25.80
CA ARG A 134 -2.41 19.96 26.96
C ARG A 134 -2.78 18.52 27.43
N GLY A 135 -2.40 17.49 26.67
CA GLY A 135 -2.91 16.13 26.85
C GLY A 135 -4.39 15.99 26.49
N TYR A 136 -4.80 14.78 26.15
CA TYR A 136 -6.18 14.45 25.82
C TYR A 136 -6.63 13.26 26.64
N SER A 137 -7.88 13.28 27.10
CA SER A 137 -8.47 12.15 27.81
C SER A 137 -8.63 10.94 26.88
N VAL A 138 -8.75 9.74 27.46
CA VAL A 138 -8.87 8.50 26.69
C VAL A 138 -10.13 8.53 25.83
N GLU A 139 -11.24 9.07 26.36
CA GLU A 139 -12.51 9.22 25.65
C GLU A 139 -12.33 10.06 24.39
N ARG A 140 -11.64 11.20 24.50
CA ARG A 140 -11.42 12.10 23.37
C ARG A 140 -10.43 11.55 22.34
N LEU A 141 -9.41 10.83 22.79
CA LEU A 141 -8.47 10.14 21.90
C LEU A 141 -9.16 9.03 21.12
N VAL A 142 -9.95 8.20 21.80
CA VAL A 142 -10.72 7.11 21.19
C VAL A 142 -11.77 7.66 20.22
N ALA A 143 -12.50 8.72 20.62
CA ALA A 143 -13.48 9.36 19.77
C ALA A 143 -12.83 9.89 18.47
N GLN A 144 -11.72 10.61 18.59
CA GLN A 144 -11.01 11.12 17.42
C GLN A 144 -10.43 10.01 16.54
N ALA A 145 -9.82 9.00 17.15
CA ALA A 145 -9.11 7.97 16.41
C ALA A 145 -10.05 6.98 15.73
N PHE A 146 -11.17 6.61 16.35
CA PHE A 146 -12.06 5.57 15.83
C PHE A 146 -13.47 6.06 15.47
N LEU A 147 -14.10 6.91 16.29
CA LEU A 147 -15.51 7.28 16.09
C LEU A 147 -15.70 8.41 15.06
N HIS A 148 -14.71 9.31 14.93
CA HIS A 148 -14.76 10.43 14.00
C HIS A 148 -14.20 10.10 12.61
N SER A 149 -14.63 10.87 11.61
CA SER A 149 -14.20 10.73 10.21
C SER A 149 -12.76 11.22 9.93
N GLN A 150 -12.06 11.76 10.92
CA GLN A 150 -10.65 12.21 10.77
C GLN A 150 -9.64 11.15 11.23
N GLY A 151 -10.12 10.04 11.81
CA GLY A 151 -9.31 8.93 12.27
C GLY A 151 -9.28 7.76 11.27
N VAL A 152 -9.59 6.57 11.76
CA VAL A 152 -9.64 5.31 10.99
C VAL A 152 -10.47 5.41 9.72
N PHE A 153 -11.61 6.11 9.77
CA PHE A 153 -12.53 6.29 8.64
C PHE A 153 -12.27 7.57 7.84
N GLY A 154 -11.03 8.07 7.85
CA GLY A 154 -10.62 9.28 7.14
C GLY A 154 -9.98 9.02 5.78
N ILE A 155 -9.14 9.98 5.37
CA ILE A 155 -8.47 10.06 4.06
C ILE A 155 -7.78 8.73 3.70
N ALA A 156 -7.10 8.10 4.68
CA ALA A 156 -6.40 6.84 4.48
C ALA A 156 -7.33 5.74 3.94
N MET A 157 -8.45 5.53 4.61
CA MET A 157 -9.42 4.50 4.25
C MET A 157 -10.18 4.87 2.97
N ASN A 158 -10.47 6.16 2.77
CA ASN A 158 -11.11 6.65 1.55
C ASN A 158 -10.28 6.33 0.31
N VAL A 159 -8.97 6.60 0.33
CA VAL A 159 -8.11 6.30 -0.81
C VAL A 159 -8.05 4.80 -1.10
N MET A 160 -8.04 3.96 -0.06
CA MET A 160 -8.09 2.50 -0.23
C MET A 160 -9.37 2.04 -0.92
N PHE A 161 -10.52 2.56 -0.47
CA PHE A 161 -11.84 2.20 -0.99
C PHE A 161 -12.06 2.72 -2.41
N THR A 162 -11.76 3.99 -2.66
CA THR A 162 -12.12 4.70 -3.90
C THR A 162 -11.19 4.35 -5.06
N TYR A 163 -9.89 4.17 -4.79
CA TYR A 163 -8.89 3.99 -5.84
C TYR A 163 -8.22 2.62 -5.76
N VAL A 164 -7.58 2.31 -4.64
CA VAL A 164 -6.64 1.18 -4.55
C VAL A 164 -7.32 -0.16 -4.75
N PHE A 165 -8.49 -0.37 -4.16
CA PHE A 165 -9.24 -1.62 -4.25
C PHE A 165 -9.42 -2.09 -5.70
N LEU A 166 -9.84 -1.19 -6.60
CA LEU A 166 -10.14 -1.56 -7.98
C LEU A 166 -8.87 -1.91 -8.77
N PHE A 167 -7.76 -1.26 -8.47
CA PHE A 167 -6.46 -1.59 -9.06
C PHE A 167 -5.88 -2.91 -8.53
N VAL A 168 -6.09 -3.24 -7.25
CA VAL A 168 -5.74 -4.57 -6.72
C VAL A 168 -6.56 -5.67 -7.41
N VAL A 169 -7.86 -5.45 -7.62
CA VAL A 169 -8.70 -6.38 -8.39
C VAL A 169 -8.19 -6.51 -9.83
N PHE A 170 -7.90 -5.39 -10.50
CA PHE A 170 -7.31 -5.40 -11.84
C PHE A 170 -6.00 -6.20 -11.90
N GLY A 171 -5.09 -5.95 -10.95
CA GLY A 171 -3.81 -6.68 -10.85
C GLY A 171 -4.02 -8.18 -10.66
N ALA A 172 -4.94 -8.59 -9.79
CA ALA A 172 -5.24 -10.01 -9.53
C ALA A 172 -5.81 -10.71 -10.78
N PHE A 173 -6.73 -10.07 -11.50
CA PHE A 173 -7.27 -10.60 -12.75
C PHE A 173 -6.20 -10.72 -13.84
N LEU A 174 -5.34 -9.70 -13.97
CA LEU A 174 -4.25 -9.72 -14.93
C LEU A 174 -3.21 -10.80 -14.60
N GLN A 175 -2.90 -11.03 -13.32
CA GLN A 175 -2.05 -12.14 -12.90
C GLN A 175 -2.68 -13.50 -13.21
N ALA A 176 -4.00 -13.63 -13.02
CA ALA A 176 -4.73 -14.86 -13.32
C ALA A 176 -4.74 -15.22 -14.81
N THR A 177 -4.51 -14.27 -15.74
CA THR A 177 -4.35 -14.57 -17.18
C THR A 177 -2.93 -15.00 -17.57
N GLY A 178 -2.01 -15.20 -16.61
CA GLY A 178 -0.63 -15.63 -16.89
C GLY A 178 0.36 -14.48 -17.13
N ALA A 179 -0.05 -13.21 -16.97
CA ALA A 179 0.78 -12.04 -17.27
C ALA A 179 2.16 -12.06 -16.57
N THR A 180 2.25 -12.65 -15.38
CA THR A 180 3.52 -12.82 -14.65
C THR A 180 4.58 -13.56 -15.47
N ARG A 181 4.21 -14.68 -16.11
CA ARG A 181 5.15 -15.48 -16.90
C ARG A 181 5.56 -14.75 -18.16
N PHE A 182 4.60 -14.14 -18.84
CA PHE A 182 4.86 -13.28 -19.99
C PHE A 182 5.87 -12.16 -19.65
N ILE A 183 5.71 -11.46 -18.52
CA ILE A 183 6.61 -10.39 -18.08
C ILE A 183 8.04 -10.92 -17.83
N ILE A 184 8.16 -12.11 -17.23
CA ILE A 184 9.46 -12.74 -16.99
C ILE A 184 10.12 -13.15 -18.31
N ASP A 185 9.38 -13.81 -19.20
CA ASP A 185 9.89 -14.24 -20.51
C ASP A 185 10.28 -13.04 -21.38
N PHE A 186 9.50 -11.95 -21.31
CA PHE A 186 9.82 -10.70 -21.99
C PHE A 186 11.11 -10.09 -21.46
N ALA A 187 11.25 -9.96 -20.13
CA ALA A 187 12.48 -9.44 -19.54
C ALA A 187 13.69 -10.34 -19.83
N ASP A 188 13.52 -11.66 -19.82
CA ASP A 188 14.55 -12.63 -20.23
C ASP A 188 14.98 -12.39 -21.67
N SER A 189 14.03 -12.23 -22.61
CA SER A 189 14.35 -11.95 -24.01
C SER A 189 15.24 -10.71 -24.21
N ILE A 190 15.14 -9.71 -23.32
CA ILE A 190 15.95 -8.49 -23.38
C ILE A 190 17.35 -8.69 -22.76
N PHE A 191 17.45 -9.46 -21.67
CA PHE A 191 18.68 -9.50 -20.85
C PHE A 191 19.43 -10.84 -20.83
N ARG A 192 18.93 -11.87 -21.53
CA ARG A 192 19.46 -13.25 -21.53
C ARG A 192 20.96 -13.37 -21.78
N GLY A 193 21.52 -12.54 -22.66
CA GLY A 193 22.96 -12.54 -23.00
C GLY A 193 23.81 -11.54 -22.21
N SER A 194 23.22 -10.79 -21.28
CA SER A 194 23.91 -9.71 -20.58
C SER A 194 24.55 -10.19 -19.28
N PRO A 195 25.69 -9.61 -18.82
CA PRO A 195 26.27 -9.94 -17.53
C PRO A 195 25.27 -9.65 -16.40
N GLY A 196 24.99 -10.69 -15.61
CA GLY A 196 23.95 -10.66 -14.57
C GLY A 196 22.53 -10.82 -15.10
N GLY A 197 22.35 -11.43 -16.28
CA GLY A 197 21.06 -11.61 -16.97
C GLY A 197 19.90 -11.96 -16.03
N PRO A 198 19.95 -13.09 -15.29
CA PRO A 198 18.85 -13.50 -14.39
C PRO A 198 18.48 -12.47 -13.32
N ALA A 199 19.46 -11.69 -12.85
CA ALA A 199 19.22 -10.65 -11.86
C ALA A 199 18.63 -9.37 -12.49
N LYS A 200 19.01 -9.03 -13.74
CA LYS A 200 18.37 -7.94 -14.49
C LYS A 200 16.94 -8.29 -14.90
N VAL A 201 16.70 -9.55 -15.28
CA VAL A 201 15.35 -10.10 -15.48
C VAL A 201 14.53 -9.90 -14.21
N ALA A 202 15.07 -10.28 -13.05
CA ALA A 202 14.39 -10.04 -11.77
C ALA A 202 14.05 -8.56 -11.55
N VAL A 203 15.00 -7.64 -11.81
CA VAL A 203 14.78 -6.20 -11.63
C VAL A 203 13.66 -5.67 -12.53
N VAL A 204 13.69 -5.99 -13.83
CA VAL A 204 12.69 -5.49 -14.79
C VAL A 204 11.33 -6.16 -14.58
N SER A 205 11.29 -7.47 -14.33
CA SER A 205 10.05 -8.18 -14.06
C SER A 205 9.39 -7.72 -12.77
N CYS A 206 10.15 -7.52 -11.68
CA CYS A 206 9.64 -6.92 -10.45
C CYS A 206 9.13 -5.51 -10.70
N GLY A 207 9.81 -4.74 -11.55
CA GLY A 207 9.36 -3.41 -11.89
C GLY A 207 8.02 -3.40 -12.63
N MET A 208 7.91 -4.17 -13.71
CA MET A 208 6.68 -4.27 -14.49
C MET A 208 5.54 -4.90 -13.69
N MET A 209 5.81 -5.88 -12.84
CA MET A 209 4.78 -6.49 -11.98
C MET A 209 4.37 -5.55 -10.83
N GLY A 210 5.35 -4.89 -10.22
CA GLY A 210 5.14 -3.93 -9.14
C GLY A 210 4.37 -2.71 -9.60
N SER A 211 4.59 -2.25 -10.83
CA SER A 211 3.82 -1.16 -11.45
C SER A 211 2.38 -1.54 -11.79
N LEU A 212 1.93 -2.77 -11.50
CA LEU A 212 0.56 -3.24 -11.68
C LEU A 212 -0.13 -3.50 -10.35
N SER A 213 0.59 -4.15 -9.42
CA SER A 213 0.04 -4.51 -8.11
C SER A 213 0.15 -3.40 -7.08
N GLY A 214 1.10 -2.47 -7.26
CA GLY A 214 1.43 -1.44 -6.27
C GLY A 214 1.95 -2.01 -4.94
N SER A 215 2.16 -3.32 -4.84
CA SER A 215 2.50 -4.06 -3.63
C SER A 215 3.88 -4.70 -3.75
N ALA A 216 4.83 -4.18 -2.97
CA ALA A 216 6.17 -4.72 -2.91
C ALA A 216 6.20 -6.16 -2.35
N VAL A 217 5.35 -6.45 -1.37
CA VAL A 217 5.28 -7.79 -0.74
C VAL A 217 4.69 -8.81 -1.72
N ALA A 218 3.58 -8.48 -2.38
CA ALA A 218 2.96 -9.38 -3.37
C ALA A 218 3.89 -9.61 -4.57
N THR A 219 4.52 -8.54 -5.07
CA THR A 219 5.48 -8.64 -6.18
C THR A 219 6.67 -9.51 -5.81
N CYS A 220 7.23 -9.35 -4.61
CA CYS A 220 8.34 -10.19 -4.15
C CYS A 220 7.91 -11.65 -3.96
N ALA A 221 6.70 -11.91 -3.46
CA ALA A 221 6.17 -13.26 -3.31
C ALA A 221 5.94 -13.95 -4.67
N VAL A 222 5.46 -13.21 -5.67
CA VAL A 222 5.14 -13.76 -6.99
C VAL A 222 6.37 -13.84 -7.89
N VAL A 223 7.11 -12.75 -8.08
CA VAL A 223 8.28 -12.71 -8.96
C VAL A 223 9.52 -13.28 -8.28
N GLY A 224 9.70 -13.01 -6.97
CA GLY A 224 10.86 -13.47 -6.22
C GLY A 224 10.93 -14.99 -6.07
N THR A 225 9.79 -15.68 -5.97
CA THR A 225 9.77 -17.16 -5.91
C THR A 225 10.31 -17.82 -7.17
N LEU A 226 10.19 -17.15 -8.32
CA LEU A 226 10.72 -17.62 -9.60
C LEU A 226 12.14 -17.12 -9.87
N THR A 227 12.46 -15.89 -9.45
CA THR A 227 13.73 -15.23 -9.82
C THR A 227 14.85 -15.42 -8.80
N ILE A 228 14.56 -15.64 -7.52
CA ILE A 228 15.60 -15.92 -6.52
C ILE A 228 16.32 -17.25 -6.82
N PRO A 229 15.64 -18.36 -7.15
CA PRO A 229 16.31 -19.59 -7.54
C PRO A 229 17.16 -19.42 -8.80
N SER A 230 16.69 -18.68 -9.82
CA SER A 230 17.45 -18.47 -11.06
C SER A 230 18.69 -17.61 -10.86
N MET A 231 18.61 -16.56 -10.03
CA MET A 231 19.79 -15.77 -9.62
C MET A 231 20.80 -16.63 -8.85
N ARG A 232 20.33 -17.50 -7.95
CA ARG A 232 21.22 -18.40 -7.20
C ARG A 232 21.89 -19.43 -8.11
N ALA A 233 21.15 -19.98 -9.08
CA ALA A 233 21.71 -20.88 -10.09
C ALA A 233 22.79 -20.20 -10.95
N ALA A 234 22.65 -18.89 -11.18
CA ALA A 234 23.66 -18.07 -11.84
C ALA A 234 24.84 -17.62 -10.94
N GLY A 235 24.92 -18.11 -9.70
CA GLY A 235 26.04 -17.88 -8.78
C GLY A 235 25.88 -16.71 -7.80
N PHE A 236 24.73 -16.02 -7.76
CA PHE A 236 24.50 -14.98 -6.75
C PHE A 236 24.30 -15.60 -5.36
N ARG A 237 24.99 -15.04 -4.35
CA ARG A 237 24.77 -15.40 -2.94
C ARG A 237 23.30 -15.19 -2.56
N SER A 238 22.71 -16.09 -1.77
CA SER A 238 21.30 -16.03 -1.37
C SER A 238 20.88 -14.68 -0.75
N ARG A 239 21.77 -14.06 0.02
CA ARG A 239 21.55 -12.73 0.63
C ARG A 239 21.45 -11.62 -0.42
N VAL A 240 22.27 -11.68 -1.47
CA VAL A 240 22.27 -10.69 -2.56
C VAL A 240 21.05 -10.89 -3.45
N ALA A 241 20.73 -12.13 -3.82
CA ALA A 241 19.54 -12.45 -4.60
C ALA A 241 18.25 -12.00 -3.87
N GLY A 242 18.14 -12.25 -2.56
CA GLY A 242 17.03 -11.76 -1.74
C GLY A 242 16.99 -10.22 -1.66
N GLY A 243 18.15 -9.56 -1.52
CA GLY A 243 18.24 -8.11 -1.51
C GLY A 243 17.82 -7.46 -2.84
N ILE A 244 18.22 -8.04 -3.98
CA ILE A 244 17.81 -7.57 -5.32
C ILE A 244 16.31 -7.72 -5.49
N ALA A 245 15.75 -8.88 -5.16
CA ALA A 245 14.31 -9.12 -5.25
C ALA A 245 13.53 -8.15 -4.36
N ALA A 246 13.98 -7.92 -3.12
CA ALA A 246 13.35 -6.98 -2.20
C ALA A 246 13.40 -5.53 -2.73
N ALA A 247 14.59 -5.05 -3.13
CA ALA A 247 14.76 -3.69 -3.64
C ALA A 247 13.95 -3.46 -4.92
N ALA A 248 14.07 -4.35 -5.91
CA ALA A 248 13.31 -4.23 -7.15
C ALA A 248 11.79 -4.27 -6.94
N SER A 249 11.30 -5.08 -5.98
CA SER A 249 9.87 -5.11 -5.66
C SER A 249 9.40 -3.82 -4.98
N SER A 250 10.22 -3.22 -4.11
CA SER A 250 9.92 -1.94 -3.45
C SER A 250 9.76 -0.79 -4.43
N GLY A 251 10.56 -0.76 -5.50
CA GLY A 251 10.46 0.27 -6.54
C GLY A 251 9.15 0.24 -7.34
N GLY A 252 8.38 -0.84 -7.27
CA GLY A 252 7.12 -0.98 -8.02
C GLY A 252 6.11 0.10 -7.71
N ALA A 253 6.11 0.58 -6.46
CA ALA A 253 5.22 1.65 -6.00
C ALA A 253 5.50 3.01 -6.69
N LEU A 254 6.72 3.21 -7.21
CA LEU A 254 7.13 4.43 -7.92
C LEU A 254 6.87 4.34 -9.43
N MET A 255 6.79 3.14 -9.99
CA MET A 255 6.80 2.97 -11.45
C MET A 255 5.39 3.11 -12.05
N PRO A 256 5.21 4.01 -13.04
CA PRO A 256 4.00 4.08 -13.86
C PRO A 256 3.69 2.75 -14.60
N PRO A 257 2.42 2.47 -14.98
CA PRO A 257 1.26 3.38 -15.00
C PRO A 257 0.23 3.19 -13.89
N VAL A 258 0.22 2.07 -13.14
CA VAL A 258 -0.70 1.89 -11.99
C VAL A 258 -0.09 2.48 -10.73
N MET A 259 1.24 2.36 -10.57
CA MET A 259 1.96 2.85 -9.40
C MET A 259 1.39 2.27 -8.09
N GLY A 260 2.02 2.57 -6.95
CA GLY A 260 1.47 2.18 -5.66
C GLY A 260 0.25 3.02 -5.29
N ALA A 261 -0.41 2.65 -4.18
CA ALA A 261 -1.45 3.47 -3.57
C ALA A 261 -1.01 4.92 -3.27
N GLY A 262 0.31 5.17 -3.18
CA GLY A 262 0.98 6.49 -3.15
C GLY A 262 0.41 7.49 -4.17
N ALA A 263 0.33 7.08 -5.44
CA ALA A 263 -0.12 7.95 -6.52
C ALA A 263 -1.59 8.40 -6.36
N TYR A 264 -2.44 7.54 -5.79
CA TYR A 264 -3.84 7.89 -5.54
C TYR A 264 -4.00 8.80 -4.35
N MET A 265 -3.12 8.70 -3.34
CA MET A 265 -3.12 9.66 -2.23
C MET A 265 -2.73 11.06 -2.68
N MET A 266 -1.86 11.19 -3.68
CA MET A 266 -1.55 12.50 -4.27
C MET A 266 -2.82 13.19 -4.82
N LEU A 267 -3.73 12.43 -5.45
CA LEU A 267 -4.98 12.98 -5.97
C LEU A 267 -5.89 13.55 -4.88
N GLU A 268 -5.82 12.99 -3.68
CA GLU A 268 -6.68 13.36 -2.56
C GLU A 268 -6.07 14.47 -1.69
N ILE A 269 -4.74 14.50 -1.56
CA ILE A 269 -4.04 15.36 -0.59
C ILE A 269 -3.44 16.61 -1.23
N VAL A 270 -2.97 16.52 -2.49
CA VAL A 270 -2.29 17.66 -3.13
C VAL A 270 -3.32 18.71 -3.53
N GLN A 271 -3.10 19.94 -3.05
CA GLN A 271 -3.88 21.11 -3.43
C GLN A 271 -2.97 22.15 -4.13
N PRO A 272 -3.37 22.69 -5.30
CA PRO A 272 -4.59 22.42 -6.08
C PRO A 272 -4.66 20.99 -6.62
N SER A 273 -5.87 20.50 -6.91
CA SER A 273 -6.12 19.11 -7.31
C SER A 273 -5.34 18.75 -8.58
N VAL A 274 -4.45 17.77 -8.47
CA VAL A 274 -3.64 17.27 -9.58
C VAL A 274 -4.35 16.13 -10.31
N THR A 275 -4.08 16.02 -11.60
CA THR A 275 -4.54 14.88 -12.40
C THR A 275 -3.62 13.68 -12.22
N TYR A 276 -4.15 12.47 -12.39
CA TYR A 276 -3.34 11.26 -12.33
C TYR A 276 -2.23 11.22 -13.39
N LEU A 277 -2.44 11.87 -14.53
CA LEU A 277 -1.43 12.00 -15.57
C LEU A 277 -0.24 12.88 -15.12
N GLU A 278 -0.50 13.94 -14.36
CA GLU A 278 0.57 14.77 -13.79
C GLU A 278 1.41 13.98 -12.78
N VAL A 279 0.75 13.18 -11.93
CA VAL A 279 1.43 12.28 -10.99
C VAL A 279 2.30 11.25 -11.72
N ILE A 280 1.77 10.61 -12.78
CA ILE A 280 2.55 9.69 -13.63
C ILE A 280 3.77 10.39 -14.23
N ARG A 281 3.58 11.59 -14.81
CA ARG A 281 4.66 12.35 -15.44
C ARG A 281 5.75 12.72 -14.44
N ALA A 282 5.36 13.15 -13.24
CA ALA A 282 6.30 13.48 -12.17
C ALA A 282 7.08 12.24 -11.68
N ALA A 283 6.43 11.07 -11.59
CA ALA A 283 7.06 9.85 -11.11
C ALA A 283 7.91 9.10 -12.15
N LEU A 284 7.74 9.40 -13.44
CA LEU A 284 8.47 8.73 -14.51
C LEU A 284 9.99 8.85 -14.36
N LEU A 285 10.48 10.07 -14.08
CA LEU A 285 11.93 10.31 -13.94
C LEU A 285 12.50 9.59 -12.71
N PRO A 286 11.94 9.72 -11.48
CA PRO A 286 12.36 8.93 -10.32
C PRO A 286 12.34 7.42 -10.57
N ALA A 287 11.31 6.90 -11.25
CA ALA A 287 11.22 5.48 -11.57
C ALA A 287 12.36 5.02 -12.50
N ILE A 288 12.62 5.77 -13.57
CA ILE A 288 13.73 5.47 -14.50
C ILE A 288 15.07 5.50 -13.76
N LEU A 289 15.32 6.53 -12.94
CA LEU A 289 16.56 6.64 -12.16
C LEU A 289 16.70 5.49 -11.15
N TYR A 290 15.62 5.13 -10.46
CA TYR A 290 15.62 4.01 -9.52
C TYR A 290 15.96 2.69 -10.21
N TYR A 291 15.23 2.31 -11.26
CA TYR A 291 15.45 1.04 -11.94
C TYR A 291 16.76 1.00 -12.73
N SER A 292 17.19 2.12 -13.31
CA SER A 292 18.52 2.19 -13.96
C SER A 292 19.64 2.01 -12.92
N SER A 293 19.54 2.64 -11.75
CA SER A 293 20.51 2.43 -10.67
C SER A 293 20.57 0.97 -10.23
N LEU A 294 19.42 0.30 -10.06
CA LEU A 294 19.37 -1.13 -9.74
C LEU A 294 19.99 -1.99 -10.84
N LEU A 295 19.71 -1.70 -12.11
CA LEU A 295 20.31 -2.41 -13.24
C LEU A 295 21.83 -2.25 -13.26
N PHE A 296 22.36 -1.06 -12.97
CA PHE A 296 23.80 -0.82 -12.86
C PHE A 296 24.41 -1.56 -11.67
N ILE A 297 23.81 -1.48 -10.48
CA ILE A 297 24.29 -2.18 -9.28
C ILE A 297 24.37 -3.69 -9.54
N VAL A 298 23.31 -4.27 -10.10
CA VAL A 298 23.26 -5.69 -10.44
C VAL A 298 24.29 -6.04 -11.51
N HIS A 299 24.44 -5.21 -12.55
CA HIS A 299 25.41 -5.44 -13.61
C HIS A 299 26.85 -5.47 -13.08
N PHE A 300 27.25 -4.49 -12.27
CA PHE A 300 28.59 -4.43 -11.70
C PHE A 300 28.82 -5.55 -10.66
N THR A 301 27.81 -5.89 -9.86
CA THR A 301 27.88 -7.02 -8.93
C THR A 301 28.09 -8.34 -9.69
N ALA A 302 27.39 -8.54 -10.80
CA ALA A 302 27.54 -9.71 -11.64
C ALA A 302 28.93 -9.78 -12.31
N ARG A 303 29.45 -8.65 -12.81
CA ARG A 303 30.80 -8.62 -13.41
C ARG A 303 31.89 -8.94 -12.39
N ARG A 304 31.73 -8.49 -11.14
CA ARG A 304 32.64 -8.86 -10.05
C ARG A 304 32.58 -10.36 -9.74
N LEU A 305 31.37 -10.92 -9.63
CA LEU A 305 31.16 -12.36 -9.43
C LEU A 305 31.74 -13.22 -10.56
N VAL A 306 31.57 -12.80 -11.82
CA VAL A 306 32.14 -13.51 -12.98
C VAL A 306 33.67 -13.42 -12.98
N GLY A 307 34.24 -12.28 -12.58
CA GLY A 307 35.68 -12.15 -12.37
C GLY A 307 36.20 -13.12 -11.30
N ASP A 308 35.50 -13.21 -10.17
CA ASP A 308 35.84 -14.12 -9.07
C ASP A 308 35.71 -15.60 -9.53
N MET A 309 34.62 -15.98 -10.22
CA MET A 309 34.40 -17.36 -10.71
C MET A 309 35.32 -17.78 -11.87
N ALA A 310 35.72 -16.84 -12.74
CA ALA A 310 36.73 -17.10 -13.77
C ALA A 310 38.11 -17.38 -13.17
N THR A 311 38.36 -16.89 -11.95
CA THR A 311 39.59 -17.18 -11.19
C THR A 311 39.52 -18.54 -10.49
N GLU A 312 38.31 -19.03 -10.17
CA GLU A 312 38.05 -20.32 -9.50
C GLU A 312 37.73 -21.49 -10.48
N GLY A 313 37.74 -21.25 -11.79
CA GLY A 313 37.60 -22.29 -12.82
C GLY A 313 36.18 -22.88 -12.97
N GLN A 314 35.15 -22.23 -12.43
CA GLN A 314 33.75 -22.68 -12.53
C GLN A 314 33.00 -21.87 -13.59
N VAL A 315 32.83 -22.44 -14.78
CA VAL A 315 31.92 -21.89 -15.80
C VAL A 315 30.58 -22.62 -15.68
N ALA A 316 29.58 -21.94 -15.13
CA ALA A 316 28.22 -22.47 -15.09
C ALA A 316 27.63 -22.48 -16.51
N GLU A 317 27.20 -23.65 -16.99
CA GLU A 317 26.45 -23.80 -18.24
C GLU A 317 25.17 -22.96 -18.17
N ALA A 318 25.03 -22.06 -19.15
CA ALA A 318 23.80 -21.29 -19.34
C ALA A 318 22.66 -22.26 -19.72
N GLY A 319 21.58 -22.22 -18.94
CA GLY A 319 20.39 -23.05 -19.15
C GLY A 319 19.79 -22.95 -20.56
N THR A 320 19.02 -23.98 -20.92
CA THR A 320 18.43 -24.22 -22.23
C THR A 320 17.57 -23.06 -22.75
N PRO A 321 17.39 -22.94 -24.09
CA PRO A 321 16.74 -21.80 -24.70
C PRO A 321 15.25 -21.72 -24.37
N SER A 322 14.83 -20.65 -23.69
CA SER A 322 13.47 -20.14 -23.81
C SER A 322 13.38 -19.43 -25.17
N THR A 323 12.59 -19.97 -26.11
CA THR A 323 12.15 -19.19 -27.27
C THR A 323 11.10 -18.21 -26.79
N PHE A 324 11.41 -16.91 -26.78
CA PHE A 324 10.39 -15.87 -26.60
C PHE A 324 9.37 -16.01 -27.73
N ARG A 325 8.22 -16.59 -27.42
CA ARG A 325 7.05 -16.57 -28.29
C ARG A 325 6.13 -15.50 -27.73
N VAL A 326 5.68 -14.57 -28.57
CA VAL A 326 4.61 -13.64 -28.21
C VAL A 326 3.37 -14.49 -27.96
N GLN A 327 3.15 -14.84 -26.70
CA GLN A 327 2.00 -15.60 -26.26
C GLN A 327 0.82 -14.64 -26.18
N TRP A 328 -0.39 -15.16 -26.37
CA TRP A 328 -1.64 -14.40 -26.24
C TRP A 328 -1.75 -13.63 -24.91
N GLU A 329 -1.11 -14.15 -23.86
CA GLU A 329 -0.95 -13.49 -22.56
C GLU A 329 -0.35 -12.08 -22.68
N GLY A 330 0.61 -11.89 -23.61
CA GLY A 330 1.20 -10.59 -23.91
C GLY A 330 0.24 -9.62 -24.60
N MET A 331 -0.69 -10.13 -25.42
CA MET A 331 -1.74 -9.31 -26.02
C MET A 331 -2.78 -8.88 -24.97
N ILE A 332 -3.13 -9.76 -24.04
CA ILE A 332 -3.99 -9.41 -22.89
C ILE A 332 -3.32 -8.31 -22.06
N PHE A 333 -2.05 -8.52 -21.70
CA PHE A 333 -1.27 -7.58 -20.92
C PHE A 333 -1.12 -6.23 -21.62
N GLY A 334 -0.60 -6.21 -22.85
CA GLY A 334 -0.41 -4.99 -23.62
C GLY A 334 -1.72 -4.28 -23.92
N GLY A 335 -2.76 -5.02 -24.31
CA GLY A 335 -4.09 -4.47 -24.60
C GLY A 335 -4.71 -3.78 -23.39
N ALA A 336 -4.70 -4.43 -22.22
CA ALA A 336 -5.23 -3.85 -21.00
C ALA A 336 -4.45 -2.59 -20.56
N LEU A 337 -3.11 -2.62 -20.68
CA LEU A 337 -2.26 -1.49 -20.34
C LEU A 337 -2.47 -0.30 -21.29
N VAL A 338 -2.61 -0.56 -22.59
CA VAL A 338 -2.90 0.46 -23.60
C VAL A 338 -4.25 1.10 -23.34
N VAL A 339 -5.30 0.32 -23.05
CA VAL A 339 -6.63 0.85 -22.71
C VAL A 339 -6.56 1.72 -21.45
N LEU A 340 -5.87 1.24 -20.41
CA LEU A 340 -5.68 2.01 -19.17
C LEU A 340 -5.01 3.36 -19.44
N ILE A 341 -3.84 3.34 -20.09
CA ILE A 341 -3.05 4.55 -20.36
C ILE A 341 -3.81 5.49 -21.31
N ALA A 342 -4.41 4.98 -22.38
CA ALA A 342 -5.14 5.79 -23.35
C ALA A 342 -6.31 6.54 -22.68
N LEU A 343 -7.11 5.85 -21.87
CA LEU A 343 -8.24 6.48 -21.17
C LEU A 343 -7.78 7.57 -20.20
N LEU A 344 -6.67 7.36 -19.49
CA LEU A 344 -6.05 8.38 -18.63
C LEU A 344 -5.54 9.57 -19.44
N LEU A 345 -4.92 9.34 -20.61
CA LEU A 345 -4.48 10.41 -21.51
C LEU A 345 -5.65 11.22 -22.09
N PHE A 346 -6.80 10.58 -22.31
CA PHE A 346 -8.05 11.25 -22.72
C PHE A 346 -8.79 11.93 -21.56
N GLY A 347 -8.19 12.04 -20.38
CA GLY A 347 -8.76 12.76 -19.23
C GLY A 347 -9.88 12.02 -18.51
N ASN A 348 -10.03 10.69 -18.72
CA ASN A 348 -10.96 9.90 -17.92
C ASN A 348 -10.46 9.73 -16.49
N THR A 349 -11.38 9.54 -15.55
CA THR A 349 -11.04 9.28 -14.15
C THR A 349 -10.30 7.94 -14.03
N PRO A 350 -9.37 7.80 -13.06
CA PRO A 350 -8.65 6.53 -12.83
C PRO A 350 -9.58 5.33 -12.68
N PHE A 351 -10.71 5.52 -11.98
CA PHE A 351 -11.75 4.51 -11.81
C PHE A 351 -12.31 4.00 -13.15
N ARG A 352 -12.67 4.90 -14.06
CA ARG A 352 -13.19 4.50 -15.40
C ARG A 352 -12.12 3.80 -16.22
N ALA A 353 -10.90 4.32 -16.19
CA ALA A 353 -9.78 3.75 -16.93
C ALA A 353 -9.49 2.30 -16.51
N VAL A 354 -9.39 2.03 -15.21
CA VAL A 354 -9.13 0.68 -14.69
C VAL A 354 -10.32 -0.27 -14.86
N THR A 355 -11.56 0.23 -14.75
CA THR A 355 -12.75 -0.60 -15.00
C THR A 355 -12.76 -1.10 -16.45
N MET A 356 -12.51 -0.20 -17.41
CA MET A 356 -12.44 -0.57 -18.82
C MET A 356 -11.25 -1.49 -19.09
N ALA A 357 -10.10 -1.25 -18.48
CA ALA A 357 -8.94 -2.14 -18.60
C ALA A 357 -9.23 -3.55 -18.04
N LEU A 358 -9.95 -3.66 -16.91
CA LEU A 358 -10.40 -4.93 -16.34
C LEU A 358 -11.36 -5.65 -17.29
N VAL A 359 -12.31 -4.93 -17.89
CA VAL A 359 -13.19 -5.48 -18.94
C VAL A 359 -12.36 -6.00 -20.11
N THR A 360 -11.32 -5.26 -20.54
CA THR A 360 -10.39 -5.71 -21.59
C THR A 360 -9.63 -6.98 -21.20
N VAL A 361 -9.16 -7.11 -19.95
CA VAL A 361 -8.50 -8.35 -19.46
C VAL A 361 -9.46 -9.53 -19.56
N VAL A 362 -10.69 -9.35 -19.07
CA VAL A 362 -11.70 -10.42 -19.08
C VAL A 362 -12.08 -10.80 -20.51
N THR A 363 -12.36 -9.83 -21.39
CA THR A 363 -12.78 -10.11 -22.77
C THR A 363 -11.66 -10.77 -23.58
N LEU A 364 -10.44 -10.23 -23.56
CA LEU A 364 -9.30 -10.82 -24.26
C LEU A 364 -8.90 -12.18 -23.66
N GLY A 365 -9.05 -12.35 -22.34
CA GLY A 365 -8.83 -13.62 -21.66
C GLY A 365 -9.80 -14.71 -22.13
N MET A 366 -11.08 -14.36 -22.31
CA MET A 366 -12.11 -15.30 -22.79
C MET A 366 -11.94 -15.72 -24.24
N LEU A 367 -11.26 -14.92 -25.07
CA LEU A 367 -11.09 -15.18 -26.52
C LEU A 367 -10.10 -16.31 -26.85
N ASN A 368 -9.25 -16.73 -25.93
CA ASN A 368 -8.28 -17.81 -26.16
C ASN A 368 -8.49 -18.95 -25.18
N GLU A 369 -8.52 -20.18 -25.71
CA GLU A 369 -8.74 -21.41 -24.94
C GLU A 369 -7.73 -21.61 -23.81
N ARG A 370 -6.49 -21.14 -23.97
CA ARG A 370 -5.43 -21.28 -22.95
C ARG A 370 -5.59 -20.31 -21.77
N THR A 371 -6.16 -19.14 -22.01
CA THR A 371 -6.32 -18.06 -21.01
C THR A 371 -7.77 -17.89 -20.58
N ARG A 372 -8.68 -18.73 -21.08
CA ARG A 372 -10.12 -18.64 -20.84
C ARG A 372 -10.41 -18.89 -19.37
N MET A 373 -10.79 -17.83 -18.67
CA MET A 373 -11.21 -17.90 -17.27
C MET A 373 -12.54 -18.64 -17.16
N LYS A 374 -12.55 -19.74 -16.40
CA LYS A 374 -13.77 -20.43 -16.00
C LYS A 374 -14.31 -19.76 -14.74
N ALA A 375 -15.58 -20.00 -14.39
CA ALA A 375 -16.19 -19.46 -13.18
C ALA A 375 -15.33 -19.64 -11.90
N PRO A 376 -14.66 -20.79 -11.66
CA PRO A 376 -13.75 -20.94 -10.52
C PRO A 376 -12.56 -19.99 -10.53
N ASP A 377 -12.06 -19.63 -11.72
CA ASP A 377 -10.90 -18.73 -11.86
C ASP A 377 -11.28 -17.28 -11.52
N PHE A 378 -12.53 -16.87 -11.81
CA PHE A 378 -13.07 -15.58 -11.36
C PHE A 378 -13.10 -15.53 -9.83
N PHE A 379 -13.65 -16.56 -9.17
CA PHE A 379 -13.69 -16.61 -7.70
C PHE A 379 -12.29 -16.64 -7.08
N ARG A 380 -11.33 -17.34 -7.72
CA ARG A 380 -9.92 -17.32 -7.30
C ARG A 380 -9.29 -15.95 -7.46
N ALA A 381 -9.52 -15.25 -8.57
CA ALA A 381 -9.00 -13.91 -8.81
C ALA A 381 -9.57 -12.90 -7.80
N PHE A 382 -10.88 -12.94 -7.52
CA PHE A 382 -11.48 -12.13 -6.47
C PHE A 382 -10.96 -12.51 -5.07
N GLY A 383 -10.80 -13.80 -4.79
CA GLY A 383 -10.21 -14.27 -3.53
C GLY A 383 -8.78 -13.77 -3.35
N GLN A 384 -7.97 -13.81 -4.39
CA GLN A 384 -6.60 -13.28 -4.38
C GLN A 384 -6.60 -11.77 -4.17
N ALA A 385 -7.45 -11.02 -4.90
CA ALA A 385 -7.59 -9.58 -4.71
C ALA A 385 -8.01 -9.22 -3.26
N ALA A 386 -8.90 -10.02 -2.66
CA ALA A 386 -9.31 -9.83 -1.27
C ALA A 386 -8.13 -10.03 -0.30
N VAL A 387 -7.35 -11.10 -0.48
CA VAL A 387 -6.16 -11.39 0.32
C VAL A 387 -5.09 -10.30 0.16
N ASP A 388 -4.83 -9.87 -1.07
CA ASP A 388 -3.84 -8.84 -1.38
C ASP A 388 -4.24 -7.47 -0.79
N MET A 389 -5.52 -7.23 -0.55
CA MET A 389 -6.05 -5.99 0.02
C MET A 389 -6.00 -5.94 1.55
N LEU A 390 -5.92 -7.08 2.25
CA LEU A 390 -5.96 -7.13 3.72
C LEU A 390 -4.85 -6.30 4.39
N PRO A 391 -3.57 -6.40 3.97
CA PRO A 391 -2.52 -5.57 4.57
C PRO A 391 -2.77 -4.08 4.31
N LEU A 392 -3.36 -3.72 3.16
CA LEU A 392 -3.60 -2.32 2.81
C LEU A 392 -4.70 -1.70 3.68
N VAL A 393 -5.78 -2.44 3.96
CA VAL A 393 -6.87 -2.00 4.84
C VAL A 393 -6.40 -1.89 6.29
N ALA A 394 -5.74 -2.92 6.81
CA ALA A 394 -5.23 -2.91 8.18
C ALA A 394 -4.23 -1.75 8.38
N ALA A 395 -3.38 -1.50 7.38
CA ALA A 395 -2.46 -0.39 7.42
C ALA A 395 -3.19 0.97 7.37
N ALA A 396 -4.14 1.15 6.45
CA ALA A 396 -4.89 2.39 6.32
C ALA A 396 -5.66 2.73 7.60
N ALA A 397 -6.28 1.73 8.24
CA ALA A 397 -6.93 1.91 9.54
C ALA A 397 -5.93 2.37 10.61
N CYS A 398 -4.78 1.71 10.71
CA CYS A 398 -3.74 2.04 11.69
C CYS A 398 -3.12 3.44 11.46
N VAL A 399 -2.91 3.83 10.20
CA VAL A 399 -2.46 5.19 9.86
C VAL A 399 -3.54 6.22 10.13
N GLY A 400 -4.81 5.88 9.91
CA GLY A 400 -5.94 6.73 10.30
C GLY A 400 -5.89 7.06 11.79
N VAL A 401 -5.52 6.11 12.66
CA VAL A 401 -5.29 6.38 14.10
C VAL A 401 -4.18 7.43 14.28
N VAL A 402 -3.04 7.26 13.60
CA VAL A 402 -1.90 8.19 13.67
C VAL A 402 -2.32 9.59 13.19
N ILE A 403 -2.96 9.71 12.02
CA ILE A 403 -3.44 11.00 11.48
C ILE A 403 -4.47 11.62 12.43
N GLY A 404 -5.37 10.83 13.00
CA GLY A 404 -6.38 11.30 13.95
C GLY A 404 -5.73 11.98 15.16
N VAL A 405 -4.69 11.36 15.73
CA VAL A 405 -3.92 11.94 16.84
C VAL A 405 -3.10 13.15 16.39
N VAL A 406 -2.42 13.09 15.24
CA VAL A 406 -1.63 14.21 14.70
C VAL A 406 -2.51 15.44 14.51
N THR A 407 -3.70 15.25 13.96
CA THR A 407 -4.70 16.31 13.76
C THR A 407 -5.18 16.88 15.09
N LEU A 408 -5.45 16.02 16.08
CA LEU A 408 -5.93 16.44 17.40
C LEU A 408 -4.88 17.20 18.21
N THR A 409 -3.62 16.76 18.14
CA THR A 409 -2.50 17.35 18.88
C THR A 409 -1.95 18.60 18.20
N GLY A 410 -2.17 18.77 16.89
CA GLY A 410 -1.64 19.88 16.11
C GLY A 410 -0.14 19.73 15.81
N VAL A 411 0.45 18.54 16.00
CA VAL A 411 1.87 18.31 15.69
C VAL A 411 2.17 18.50 14.21
N GLY A 412 1.23 18.13 13.34
CA GLY A 412 1.40 18.27 11.89
C GLY A 412 1.64 19.72 11.44
N THR A 413 1.21 20.71 12.22
CA THR A 413 1.48 22.13 11.95
C THR A 413 2.67 22.70 12.74
N ARG A 414 2.93 22.16 13.94
CA ARG A 414 4.04 22.61 14.80
C ARG A 414 5.41 22.10 14.36
N LEU A 415 5.48 20.88 13.82
CA LEU A 415 6.73 20.30 13.32
C LEU A 415 7.30 21.15 12.17
N PRO A 416 6.50 21.54 11.15
CA PRO A 416 6.94 22.54 10.17
C PRO A 416 7.45 23.85 10.78
N ALA A 417 6.75 24.41 11.77
CA ALA A 417 7.16 25.67 12.40
C ALA A 417 8.54 25.59 13.10
N THR A 418 9.00 24.39 13.47
CA THR A 418 10.36 24.18 14.01
C THR A 418 11.42 23.92 12.93
N ILE A 419 11.05 23.29 11.81
CA ILE A 419 11.99 23.00 10.72
C ILE A 419 12.23 24.25 9.86
N ILE A 420 11.19 25.04 9.59
CA ILE A 420 11.27 26.20 8.69
C ILE A 420 12.39 27.18 9.12
N PRO A 421 12.52 27.60 10.39
CA PRO A 421 13.61 28.50 10.80
C PRO A 421 15.02 27.88 10.66
N LEU A 422 15.13 26.55 10.78
CA LEU A 422 16.39 25.83 10.56
C LEU A 422 16.71 25.68 9.06
N ALA A 423 15.67 25.70 8.22
CA ALA A 423 15.73 25.52 6.77
C ALA A 423 15.80 26.84 5.98
N GLU A 424 15.48 27.99 6.60
CA GLU A 424 15.50 29.32 5.98
C GLU A 424 16.84 29.68 5.31
N GLN A 425 17.94 29.05 5.74
CA GLN A 425 19.27 29.27 5.15
C GLN A 425 19.64 28.30 4.01
N SER A 426 18.93 27.16 3.86
CA SER A 426 19.25 26.19 2.80
C SER A 426 18.11 25.19 2.55
N LEU A 427 17.48 25.27 1.38
CA LEU A 427 16.54 24.25 0.88
C LEU A 427 17.20 22.86 0.82
N LEU A 428 18.50 22.79 0.49
CA LEU A 428 19.23 21.52 0.44
C LEU A 428 19.30 20.85 1.81
N LEU A 429 19.56 21.62 2.88
CA LEU A 429 19.57 21.09 4.24
C LEU A 429 18.18 20.56 4.64
N ALA A 430 17.12 21.29 4.30
CA ALA A 430 15.75 20.86 4.54
C ALA A 430 15.44 19.53 3.85
N LEU A 431 15.83 19.39 2.58
CA LEU A 431 15.64 18.16 1.81
C LEU A 431 16.42 16.99 2.41
N VAL A 432 17.65 17.20 2.90
CA VAL A 432 18.44 16.16 3.56
C VAL A 432 17.81 15.72 4.90
N LEU A 433 17.32 16.67 5.70
CA LEU A 433 16.62 16.36 6.96
C LEU A 433 15.30 15.62 6.72
N ILE A 434 14.55 16.02 5.70
CA ILE A 434 13.32 15.35 5.26
C ILE A 434 13.63 13.95 4.73
N MET A 435 14.71 13.78 3.97
CA MET A 435 15.18 12.46 3.51
C MET A 435 15.55 11.54 4.68
N ALA A 436 16.31 12.05 5.67
CA ALA A 436 16.64 11.25 6.85
C ALA A 436 15.38 10.87 7.64
N SER A 437 14.46 11.82 7.82
CA SER A 437 13.18 11.59 8.50
C SER A 437 12.31 10.58 7.75
N SER A 438 12.26 10.67 6.41
CA SER A 438 11.47 9.75 5.58
C SER A 438 12.05 8.34 5.54
N ILE A 439 13.38 8.19 5.61
CA ILE A 439 14.02 6.87 5.76
C ILE A 439 13.62 6.26 7.10
N VAL A 440 13.76 7.01 8.21
CA VAL A 440 13.46 6.49 9.55
C VAL A 440 11.96 6.17 9.69
N LEU A 441 11.07 7.07 9.26
CA LEU A 441 9.62 6.84 9.28
C LEU A 441 9.20 5.75 8.29
N GLY A 442 9.93 5.57 7.20
CA GLY A 442 9.63 4.60 6.16
C GLY A 442 10.08 3.17 6.47
N MET A 443 11.01 2.98 7.41
CA MET A 443 11.55 1.65 7.75
C MET A 443 10.47 0.75 8.34
N GLY A 444 10.02 -0.23 7.55
CA GLY A 444 9.10 -1.29 7.99
C GLY A 444 7.61 -1.03 7.73
N LEU A 445 7.28 0.01 6.96
CA LEU A 445 5.90 0.39 6.63
C LEU A 445 5.59 0.15 5.14
N PRO A 446 4.34 -0.19 4.75
CA PRO A 446 3.93 -0.21 3.35
C PRO A 446 4.10 1.15 2.68
N SER A 447 4.51 1.20 1.41
CA SER A 447 4.78 2.46 0.69
C SER A 447 3.61 3.44 0.72
N ALA A 448 2.38 2.93 0.67
CA ALA A 448 1.15 3.72 0.77
C ALA A 448 1.08 4.52 2.09
N VAL A 449 1.38 3.83 3.18
CA VAL A 449 1.27 4.34 4.54
C VAL A 449 2.34 5.38 4.81
N VAL A 450 3.57 5.07 4.40
CA VAL A 450 4.71 6.00 4.49
C VAL A 450 4.39 7.27 3.75
N TYR A 451 3.87 7.16 2.53
CA TYR A 451 3.51 8.31 1.73
C TYR A 451 2.46 9.18 2.43
N LEU A 452 1.39 8.58 2.95
CA LEU A 452 0.35 9.32 3.67
C LEU A 452 0.89 10.07 4.88
N LEU A 453 1.70 9.40 5.68
CA LEU A 453 2.29 9.95 6.90
C LEU A 453 3.28 11.06 6.59
N LEU A 454 4.12 10.90 5.55
CA LEU A 454 5.06 11.92 5.14
C LEU A 454 4.37 13.12 4.48
N ALA A 455 3.38 12.89 3.61
CA ALA A 455 2.65 13.98 2.97
C ALA A 455 1.90 14.84 4.01
N THR A 456 1.32 14.20 5.04
CA THR A 456 0.60 14.92 6.10
C THR A 456 1.52 15.64 7.10
N LEU A 457 2.70 15.08 7.41
CA LEU A 457 3.62 15.66 8.39
C LEU A 457 4.68 16.59 7.78
N LEU A 458 5.21 16.23 6.62
CA LEU A 458 6.36 16.88 5.98
C LEU A 458 5.98 17.68 4.73
N GLY A 459 4.88 17.35 4.05
CA GLY A 459 4.39 18.11 2.89
C GLY A 459 4.21 19.61 3.17
N PRO A 460 3.57 20.02 4.29
CA PRO A 460 3.47 21.44 4.66
C PRO A 460 4.82 22.13 4.87
N VAL A 461 5.87 21.39 5.26
CA VAL A 461 7.22 21.94 5.43
C VAL A 461 7.76 22.41 4.09
N LEU A 462 7.69 21.56 3.07
CA LEU A 462 8.18 21.85 1.73
C LEU A 462 7.34 22.95 1.04
N GLY A 463 6.02 22.92 1.22
CA GLY A 463 5.13 23.97 0.72
C GLY A 463 5.46 25.35 1.29
N ASN A 464 5.74 25.45 2.59
CA ASN A 464 6.16 26.72 3.21
C ASN A 464 7.55 27.20 2.76
N LEU A 465 8.43 26.28 2.33
CA LEU A 465 9.72 26.61 1.72
C LEU A 465 9.61 27.01 0.23
N GLY A 466 8.38 27.14 -0.31
CA GLY A 466 8.13 27.56 -1.69
C GLY A 466 8.25 26.45 -2.73
N VAL A 467 8.33 25.18 -2.30
CA VAL A 467 8.31 24.03 -3.23
C VAL A 467 6.89 23.83 -3.76
N VAL A 468 6.77 23.56 -5.06
CA VAL A 468 5.48 23.32 -5.71
C VAL A 468 4.79 22.10 -5.07
N PRO A 469 3.47 22.15 -4.77
CA PRO A 469 2.76 21.10 -4.01
C PRO A 469 2.88 19.68 -4.54
N LEU A 470 3.07 19.49 -5.85
CA LEU A 470 3.28 18.16 -6.44
C LEU A 470 4.70 17.60 -6.19
N ALA A 471 5.68 18.49 -6.03
CA ALA A 471 7.07 18.13 -5.75
C ALA A 471 7.38 18.07 -4.24
N ALA A 472 6.60 18.80 -3.44
CA ALA A 472 6.56 18.75 -1.98
C ALA A 472 5.91 17.44 -1.51
#